data_AF-A0A4R2P7F9-F1
#
_entry.id   AF-A0A4R2P7F9-F1
#
_cell.length_a   1.000
_cell.length_b   1.000
_cell.length_c   1.000
_cell.angle_alpha   90.00
_cell.angle_beta   90.00
_cell.angle_gamma   90.00
#
_symmetry.space_group_name_H-M   'P 1'
#
loop_
_entity.id
_entity.type
_entity.pdbx_description
1 polymer ?
#
loop_
_entity_poly.entity_id
_entity_poly.type
_entity_poly.pdbx_seq_one_letter_code
_entity_poly.pdbx_strand_id
1 'polypeptide(L)'
;MPDGQYAWIVTLYDDAVAVLKDDRLIKDPASLFENEEERVAYKLESGVFMNTMLFSDMPDHRRLRGLVHQGFTPRMIKGLRGRIQEITGELLDDIQKKNNMNVILKTVISSVSGQIHWSKPATTPTK
;
A
#
# COMPACT_ATOMS: atom_id res chain seq x y z
N MET A 1 7.19 -2.25 -20.31
CA MET A 1 6.75 -1.23 -19.35
C MET A 1 6.69 0.13 -20.06
N PRO A 2 5.97 1.16 -19.56
CA PRO A 2 5.81 2.44 -20.25
C PRO A 2 7.12 3.18 -20.59
N ASP A 3 8.20 2.80 -19.92
CA ASP A 3 9.59 3.24 -20.07
C ASP A 3 10.42 2.38 -21.05
N GLY A 4 9.82 1.38 -21.71
CA GLY A 4 10.50 0.47 -22.65
C GLY A 4 11.20 -0.73 -21.99
N GLN A 5 11.12 -0.89 -20.67
CA GLN A 5 11.73 -2.03 -19.98
C GLN A 5 10.93 -3.34 -20.18
N TYR A 6 11.63 -4.47 -20.19
CA TYR A 6 11.03 -5.80 -20.22
C TYR A 6 10.60 -6.25 -18.82
N ALA A 7 9.55 -7.06 -18.75
CA ALA A 7 9.09 -7.69 -17.51
C ALA A 7 8.65 -9.12 -17.79
N TRP A 8 8.78 -9.99 -16.79
CA TRP A 8 8.28 -11.36 -16.83
C TRP A 8 6.96 -11.46 -16.07
N ILE A 9 5.97 -12.13 -16.66
CA ILE A 9 4.68 -12.42 -16.01
C ILE A 9 4.58 -13.92 -15.83
N VAL A 10 4.37 -14.35 -14.58
CA VAL A 10 4.20 -15.75 -14.21
C VAL A 10 2.71 -15.97 -13.92
N THR A 11 2.07 -16.85 -14.69
CA THR A 11 0.61 -17.03 -14.68
C THR A 11 0.15 -18.37 -14.11
N LEU A 12 1.04 -19.35 -13.99
CA LEU A 12 0.75 -20.63 -13.36
C LEU A 12 0.91 -20.53 -11.84
N TYR A 13 -0.01 -21.14 -11.10
CA TYR A 13 -0.06 -21.05 -9.63
C TYR A 13 1.23 -21.58 -8.98
N ASP A 14 1.66 -22.77 -9.38
CA ASP A 14 2.84 -23.41 -8.78
C ASP A 14 4.12 -22.59 -9.04
N ASP A 15 4.26 -22.05 -10.25
CA ASP A 15 5.37 -21.18 -10.61
C ASP A 15 5.33 -19.86 -9.83
N ALA A 16 4.14 -19.26 -9.64
CA ALA A 16 4.00 -18.05 -8.84
C ALA A 16 4.39 -18.30 -7.38
N VAL A 17 3.99 -19.43 -6.80
CA VAL A 17 4.38 -19.83 -5.44
C VAL A 17 5.90 -20.06 -5.35
N ALA A 18 6.50 -20.70 -6.36
CA ALA A 18 7.94 -20.93 -6.40
C ALA A 18 8.71 -19.60 -6.46
N VAL A 19 8.31 -18.70 -7.36
CA VAL A 19 8.88 -17.36 -7.55
C VAL A 19 8.77 -16.53 -6.27
N LEU A 20 7.61 -16.51 -5.61
CA LEU A 20 7.41 -15.73 -4.37
C LEU A 20 8.25 -16.24 -3.18
N LYS A 21 8.79 -17.45 -3.25
CA LYS A 21 9.64 -18.07 -2.22
C LYS A 21 11.13 -18.09 -2.59
N ASP A 22 11.48 -17.62 -3.78
CA ASP A 22 12.85 -17.64 -4.28
C ASP A 22 13.63 -16.43 -3.75
N ASP A 23 14.58 -16.66 -2.84
CA ASP A 23 15.42 -15.61 -2.24
C ASP A 23 16.37 -14.95 -3.26
N ARG A 24 16.47 -15.46 -4.49
CA ARG A 24 17.20 -14.80 -5.59
C ARG A 24 16.46 -13.59 -6.15
N LEU A 25 15.16 -13.46 -5.90
CA LEU A 25 14.35 -12.34 -6.36
C LEU A 25 14.30 -11.24 -5.31
N ILE A 26 15.09 -10.19 -5.57
CA ILE A 26 15.24 -9.01 -4.72
C ILE A 26 14.02 -8.08 -4.80
N LYS A 27 13.76 -7.39 -3.69
CA LYS A 27 12.68 -6.40 -3.54
C LYS A 27 13.21 -5.01 -3.26
N ASP A 28 14.41 -4.89 -2.68
CA ASP A 28 15.08 -3.62 -2.41
C ASP A 28 15.68 -3.06 -3.72
N PRO A 29 15.09 -2.03 -4.35
CA PRO A 29 15.64 -1.48 -5.59
C PRO A 29 17.01 -0.85 -5.38
N ALA A 30 17.35 -0.46 -4.15
CA ALA A 30 18.69 0.04 -3.83
C ALA A 30 19.76 -1.05 -4.01
N SER A 31 19.41 -2.33 -3.97
CA SER A 31 20.37 -3.41 -4.22
C SER A 31 20.86 -3.48 -5.68
N LEU A 32 20.25 -2.71 -6.59
CA LEU A 32 20.72 -2.56 -7.97
C LEU A 32 21.97 -1.68 -8.08
N PHE A 33 22.29 -0.88 -7.05
CA PHE A 33 23.49 -0.05 -7.01
C PHE A 33 24.60 -0.78 -6.26
N GLU A 34 25.79 -0.84 -6.86
CA GLU A 34 26.98 -1.45 -6.23
C GLU A 34 27.61 -0.52 -5.18
N ASN A 35 27.48 0.80 -5.37
CA ASN A 35 28.06 1.83 -4.53
C ASN A 35 27.15 2.16 -3.33
N GLU A 36 27.70 2.08 -2.11
CA GLU A 36 26.96 2.40 -0.89
C GLU A 36 26.44 3.85 -0.84
N GLU A 37 27.19 4.82 -1.37
CA GLU A 37 26.74 6.22 -1.42
C GLU A 37 25.51 6.38 -2.32
N GLU A 38 25.48 5.70 -3.46
CA GLU A 38 24.32 5.67 -4.37
C GLU A 38 23.13 4.97 -3.72
N ARG A 39 23.35 3.88 -2.98
CA ARG A 39 22.30 3.19 -2.24
C ARG A 39 21.65 4.11 -1.21
N VAL A 40 22.47 4.83 -0.45
CA VAL A 40 21.99 5.78 0.57
C VAL A 40 21.29 6.96 -0.07
N ALA A 41 21.85 7.55 -1.12
CA ALA A 41 21.24 8.65 -1.86
C ALA A 41 19.87 8.23 -2.43
N TYR A 42 19.80 7.07 -3.08
CA TYR A 42 18.55 6.52 -3.60
C TYR A 42 17.49 6.36 -2.50
N LYS A 43 17.84 5.78 -1.34
CA LYS A 43 16.87 5.60 -0.24
C LYS A 43 16.40 6.93 0.35
N LEU A 44 17.26 7.94 0.39
CA LEU A 44 16.89 9.26 0.90
C LEU A 44 15.95 10.00 -0.07
N GLU A 45 16.22 9.89 -1.38
CA GLU A 45 15.46 10.56 -2.44
C GLU A 45 14.14 9.85 -2.78
N SER A 46 14.09 8.53 -2.66
CA SER A 46 12.92 7.71 -3.01
C SER A 46 11.71 7.89 -2.08
N GLY A 47 11.87 8.67 -1.00
CA GLY A 47 10.82 9.01 -0.07
C GLY A 47 10.37 7.84 0.81
N VAL A 48 9.48 8.14 1.76
CA VAL A 48 9.09 7.19 2.81
C VAL A 48 8.39 5.92 2.29
N PHE A 49 7.76 5.98 1.12
CA PHE A 49 7.04 4.84 0.54
C PHE A 49 7.97 3.73 0.05
N MET A 50 9.16 4.09 -0.42
CA MET A 50 10.18 3.14 -0.86
C MET A 50 11.01 2.61 0.31
N ASN A 51 10.88 3.20 1.50
CA ASN A 51 11.55 2.77 2.73
C ASN A 51 10.62 1.95 3.64
N THR A 52 9.88 1.00 3.06
CA THR A 52 8.97 0.10 3.78
C THR A 52 9.38 -1.35 3.63
N MET A 53 8.80 -2.24 4.45
CA MET A 53 9.11 -3.68 4.38
C MET A 53 8.79 -4.29 3.00
N LEU A 54 7.89 -3.68 2.22
CA LEU A 54 7.55 -4.18 0.88
C LEU A 54 8.74 -4.08 -0.10
N PHE A 55 9.58 -3.06 0.08
CA PHE A 55 10.76 -2.75 -0.74
C PHE A 55 12.06 -3.03 0.04
N SER A 56 12.05 -4.09 0.85
CA SER A 56 13.20 -4.49 1.64
C SER A 56 13.41 -6.00 1.55
N ASP A 57 14.66 -6.42 1.49
CA ASP A 57 15.07 -7.82 1.61
C ASP A 57 15.57 -8.14 3.03
N MET A 58 16.06 -9.36 3.27
CA MET A 58 16.67 -9.70 4.54
C MET A 58 17.98 -8.90 4.76
N PRO A 59 18.33 -8.52 6.00
CA PRO A 59 17.61 -8.76 7.26
C PRO A 59 16.53 -7.71 7.59
N ASP A 60 16.50 -6.58 6.88
CA ASP A 60 15.62 -5.44 7.20
C ASP A 60 14.15 -5.78 7.12
N HIS A 61 13.73 -6.57 6.12
CA HIS A 61 12.36 -7.07 6.02
C HIS A 61 11.90 -7.77 7.32
N ARG A 62 12.75 -8.62 7.90
CA ARG A 62 12.44 -9.36 9.13
C ARG A 62 12.26 -8.40 10.31
N ARG A 63 13.17 -7.42 10.44
CA ARG A 63 13.12 -6.40 11.49
C ARG A 63 11.83 -5.57 11.39
N LEU A 64 11.56 -5.01 10.21
CA LEU A 64 10.37 -4.17 9.97
C LEU A 64 9.07 -4.95 10.16
N ARG A 65 8.99 -6.18 9.62
CA ARG A 65 7.84 -7.07 9.83
C ARG A 65 7.62 -7.36 11.30
N GLY A 66 8.68 -7.59 12.07
CA GLY A 66 8.60 -7.81 13.52
C GLY A 66 7.96 -6.64 14.27
N LEU A 67 8.32 -5.41 13.91
CA LEU A 67 7.76 -4.20 14.52
C LEU A 67 6.25 -4.08 14.26
N VAL A 68 5.81 -4.27 13.01
CA VAL A 68 4.39 -4.11 12.67
C VAL A 68 3.53 -5.30 13.10
N HIS A 69 4.09 -6.50 13.19
CA HIS A 69 3.33 -7.73 13.44
C HIS A 69 2.54 -7.68 14.76
N GLN A 70 3.04 -6.96 15.76
CA GLN A 70 2.37 -6.77 17.05
C GLN A 70 0.96 -6.16 16.90
N GLY A 71 0.77 -5.25 15.94
CA GLY A 71 -0.53 -4.63 15.64
C GLY A 71 -1.48 -5.50 14.81
N PHE A 72 -0.95 -6.50 14.10
CA PHE A 72 -1.69 -7.34 13.14
C PHE A 72 -1.86 -8.79 13.61
N THR A 73 -1.82 -9.03 14.91
CA THR A 73 -2.08 -10.37 15.45
C THR A 73 -3.57 -10.75 15.31
N PRO A 74 -3.92 -12.05 15.22
CA PRO A 74 -5.32 -12.47 15.15
C PRO A 74 -6.20 -11.92 16.28
N ARG A 75 -5.64 -11.77 17.49
CA ARG A 75 -6.34 -11.19 18.64
C ARG A 75 -6.65 -9.70 18.44
N MET A 76 -5.66 -8.91 18.00
CA MET A 76 -5.83 -7.48 17.72
C MET A 76 -6.88 -7.28 16.62
N ILE A 77 -6.76 -8.01 15.52
CA ILE A 77 -7.71 -7.93 14.40
C ILE A 77 -9.12 -8.35 14.83
N LYS A 78 -9.28 -9.41 15.63
CA LYS A 78 -10.58 -9.82 16.17
C LYS A 78 -11.20 -8.72 17.05
N GLY A 79 -10.37 -7.99 17.81
CA GLY A 79 -10.80 -6.85 18.62
C GLY A 79 -11.41 -5.72 17.80
N LEU A 80 -10.98 -5.53 16.55
CA LEU A 80 -11.51 -4.49 15.65
C LEU A 80 -12.92 -4.79 15.13
N ARG A 81 -13.43 -6.02 15.31
CA ARG A 81 -14.74 -6.44 14.75
C ARG A 81 -15.88 -5.50 15.11
N GLY A 82 -16.01 -5.11 16.39
CA GLY A 82 -17.10 -4.24 16.84
C GLY A 82 -17.03 -2.87 16.18
N ARG A 83 -15.83 -2.26 16.13
CA ARG A 83 -15.63 -0.95 15.49
C ARG A 83 -15.87 -1.00 13.98
N ILE A 84 -15.45 -2.07 13.31
CA ILE A 84 -15.72 -2.27 11.88
C ILE A 84 -17.23 -2.36 11.63
N GLN A 85 -17.97 -3.10 12.48
CA GLN A 85 -19.42 -3.24 12.37
C GLN A 85 -20.14 -1.90 12.59
N GLU A 86 -19.73 -1.13 13.59
CA GLU A 86 -20.26 0.20 13.88
C GLU A 86 -20.08 1.14 12.67
N ILE A 87 -18.86 1.31 12.18
CA ILE A 87 -18.55 2.16 11.01
C ILE A 87 -19.35 1.70 9.80
N THR A 88 -19.42 0.38 9.57
CA THR A 88 -20.19 -0.16 8.43
C THR A 88 -21.67 0.16 8.57
N GLY A 89 -22.25 0.03 9.77
CA GLY A 89 -23.65 0.39 10.04
C GLY A 89 -23.94 1.86 9.76
N GLU A 90 -23.10 2.76 10.25
CA GLU A 90 -23.21 4.21 10.00
C GLU A 90 -23.19 4.53 8.50
N LEU A 91 -22.26 3.92 7.75
CA LEU A 91 -22.15 4.11 6.30
C LEU A 91 -23.39 3.60 5.56
N LEU A 92 -23.97 2.49 6.00
CA LEU A 92 -25.19 1.92 5.40
C LEU A 92 -26.43 2.77 5.68
N ASP A 93 -26.60 3.28 6.90
CA ASP A 93 -27.69 4.18 7.26
C ASP A 93 -27.66 5.47 6.42
N ASP A 94 -26.47 6.02 6.19
CA ASP A 94 -26.24 7.20 5.35
C ASP A 94 -26.49 6.96 3.85
N ILE A 95 -26.36 5.71 3.40
CA ILE A 95 -26.76 5.31 2.05
C ILE A 95 -28.28 5.26 1.97
N GLN A 96 -28.94 4.61 2.93
CA GLN A 96 -30.39 4.46 2.96
C GLN A 96 -31.12 5.81 2.97
N LYS A 97 -30.62 6.80 3.71
CA LYS A 97 -31.23 8.15 3.79
C LYS A 97 -31.13 8.96 2.50
N LYS A 98 -30.13 8.71 1.64
CA LYS A 98 -29.82 9.57 0.48
C LYS A 98 -30.34 9.02 -0.86
N ASN A 99 -31.02 7.87 -0.87
CA ASN A 99 -31.63 7.18 -2.02
C ASN A 99 -30.77 7.16 -3.32
N ASN A 100 -29.44 7.18 -3.18
CA ASN A 100 -28.50 7.15 -4.29
C ASN A 100 -27.33 6.24 -3.90
N MET A 101 -27.27 5.07 -4.56
CA MET A 101 -26.29 4.03 -4.28
C MET A 101 -25.14 4.13 -5.29
N ASN A 102 -24.01 4.65 -4.83
CA ASN A 102 -22.72 4.33 -5.41
C ASN A 102 -21.87 3.66 -4.33
N VAL A 103 -21.74 2.34 -4.43
CA VAL A 103 -21.08 1.47 -3.44
C VAL A 103 -19.57 1.76 -3.32
N ILE A 104 -18.97 2.35 -4.36
CA ILE A 104 -17.54 2.67 -4.41
C ILE A 104 -17.25 4.02 -3.71
N LEU A 105 -18.14 5.02 -3.84
CA LEU A 105 -17.86 6.38 -3.39
C LEU A 105 -18.10 6.65 -1.89
N LYS A 106 -18.98 5.89 -1.23
CA LYS A 106 -19.33 6.15 0.18
C LYS A 106 -18.56 5.31 1.19
N THR A 107 -18.13 4.11 0.82
CA THR A 107 -17.54 3.16 1.77
C THR A 107 -16.09 3.50 2.15
N VAL A 108 -15.40 4.35 1.37
CA VAL A 108 -13.96 4.63 1.55
C VAL A 108 -13.63 6.10 1.84
N ILE A 109 -14.49 7.07 1.49
CA ILE A 109 -14.06 8.50 1.43
C ILE A 109 -14.63 9.40 2.55
N SER A 110 -15.76 9.09 3.20
CA SER A 110 -16.35 10.03 4.16
C SER A 110 -15.68 10.05 5.56
N SER A 111 -14.94 9.01 5.95
CA SER A 111 -14.23 8.98 7.23
C SER A 111 -12.84 9.64 7.20
N VAL A 112 -12.32 9.99 6.00
CA VAL A 112 -11.00 10.64 5.84
C VAL A 112 -11.11 12.11 5.40
N SER A 113 -12.26 12.52 4.86
CA SER A 113 -12.50 13.92 4.45
C SER A 113 -12.62 14.92 5.60
N GLY A 114 -12.67 14.47 6.86
CA GLY A 114 -12.63 15.36 8.03
C GLY A 114 -11.24 15.88 8.40
N GLN A 115 -10.16 15.33 7.83
CA GLN A 115 -8.78 15.68 8.21
C GLN A 115 -7.87 16.11 7.05
N ILE A 116 -8.36 16.09 5.80
CA ILE A 116 -7.52 16.44 4.64
C ILE A 116 -8.27 17.45 3.75
N HIS A 117 -7.84 18.71 3.79
CA HIS A 117 -8.29 19.75 2.88
C HIS A 117 -7.64 19.54 1.50
N TRP A 118 -8.38 18.94 0.57
CA TRP A 118 -7.94 18.85 -0.83
C TRP A 118 -8.30 20.14 -1.58
N SER A 119 -7.30 20.97 -1.86
CA SER A 119 -7.43 22.11 -2.77
C SER A 119 -7.56 21.60 -4.22
N LYS A 120 -8.57 22.07 -4.96
CA LYS A 120 -8.70 21.78 -6.40
C LYS A 120 -7.48 22.33 -7.14
N PRO A 121 -6.82 21.56 -8.04
CA PRO A 121 -5.79 22.13 -8.90
C PRO A 121 -6.44 23.15 -9.86
N ALA A 122 -5.76 24.30 -10.03
CA ALA A 122 -6.19 25.35 -10.94
C ALA A 122 -6.25 24.80 -12.37
N THR A 123 -7.42 24.91 -13.00
CA THR A 123 -7.57 24.66 -14.43
C THR A 123 -6.82 25.76 -15.18
N THR A 124 -5.72 25.42 -15.83
CA THR A 124 -5.07 26.31 -16.80
C THR A 124 -6.03 26.54 -17.97
N PRO A 125 -6.26 27.79 -18.41
CA PRO A 125 -7.07 28.03 -19.59
C PRO A 125 -6.34 27.53 -20.83
N THR A 126 -6.96 26.60 -21.57
CA THR A 126 -6.56 26.27 -22.94
C THR A 126 -6.78 27.52 -23.81
N LYS A 127 -5.72 27.93 -24.52
CA LYS A 127 -5.79 28.88 -25.63
C LYS A 127 -6.45 28.23 -26.85
#